data_AF-A0A2W4XHC3-F1
#
_entry.id   AF-A0A2W4XHC3-F1
#
_cell.length_a   1.000
_cell.length_b   1.000
_cell.length_c   1.000
_cell.angle_alpha   90.00
_cell.angle_beta   90.00
_cell.angle_gamma   90.00
#
_symmetry.space_group_name_H-M   'P 1'
#
loop_
_entity.id
_entity.type
_entity.pdbx_description
1 polymer ?
#
loop_
_entity_poly.entity_id
_entity_poly.type
_entity_poly.pdbx_seq_one_letter_code
_entity_poly.pdbx_strand_id
1 'polypeptide(L)' 'MTWLPLLTRPVWGSKQAKSLSVVEWGKEHGYSPTHVRHLIRGHKLYAFKHAGKWYIPIKML' A
#
# COMPACT_ATOMS: atom_id res chain seq x y z
N MET A 1 48.53 -5.15 -9.18
CA MET A 1 47.24 -5.75 -9.56
C MET A 1 46.50 -6.08 -8.28
N THR A 2 45.73 -5.13 -7.74
CA THR A 2 44.99 -5.31 -6.47
C THR A 2 43.51 -5.39 -6.79
N TRP A 3 42.93 -6.56 -6.53
CA TRP A 3 41.51 -6.86 -6.62
C TRP A 3 40.76 -6.12 -5.51
N LEU A 4 39.86 -5.19 -5.86
CA LEU A 4 38.86 -4.63 -4.95
C LEU A 4 37.61 -5.50 -5.04
N PRO A 5 37.14 -6.12 -3.94
CA PRO A 5 35.90 -6.89 -3.96
C PRO A 5 34.73 -5.93 -4.21
N LEU A 6 33.92 -6.32 -5.20
CA LEU A 6 32.67 -5.69 -5.60
C LEU A 6 31.87 -5.24 -4.39
N LEU A 7 31.60 -3.93 -4.33
CA LEU A 7 30.63 -3.30 -3.45
C LEU A 7 29.38 -4.18 -3.39
N THR A 8 29.15 -4.83 -2.25
CA THR A 8 27.85 -5.39 -1.90
C THR A 8 26.91 -4.21 -1.78
N ARG A 9 26.27 -3.87 -2.92
CA ARG A 9 25.21 -2.88 -2.98
C ARG A 9 24.24 -3.21 -1.85
N PRO A 10 23.96 -2.28 -0.92
CA PRO A 10 22.91 -2.52 0.05
C PRO A 10 21.62 -2.70 -0.76
N VAL A 11 21.13 -3.94 -0.82
CA VAL A 11 19.79 -4.23 -1.32
C VAL A 11 18.87 -3.62 -0.28
N TRP A 12 18.56 -2.34 -0.46
CA TRP A 12 17.43 -1.72 0.21
C TRP A 12 16.22 -2.46 -0.31
N GLY A 13 15.84 -3.54 0.37
CA GLY A 13 14.59 -4.23 0.13
C GLY A 13 13.53 -3.17 0.32
N SER A 14 12.99 -2.64 -0.79
CA SER A 14 11.84 -1.77 -0.77
C SER A 14 10.74 -2.59 -0.10
N LYS A 15 10.47 -2.31 1.18
CA LYS A 15 9.29 -2.82 1.87
C LYS A 15 8.12 -2.38 1.00
N GLN A 16 7.63 -3.28 0.14
CA GLN A 16 6.47 -3.00 -0.67
C GLN A 16 5.33 -2.82 0.32
N ALA A 17 4.96 -1.55 0.56
CA ALA A 17 3.81 -1.23 1.39
C ALA A 17 2.61 -1.87 0.71
N LYS A 18 2.13 -2.99 1.26
CA LYS A 18 1.00 -3.73 0.70
C LYS A 18 -0.22 -2.84 0.79
N SER A 19 -0.87 -2.59 -0.35
CA SER A 19 -2.10 -1.79 -0.41
C SER A 19 -3.22 -2.61 -1.02
N LEU A 20 -4.43 -2.46 -0.49
CA LEU A 20 -5.64 -3.10 -0.99
C LEU A 20 -6.47 -2.12 -1.79
N SER A 21 -7.18 -2.62 -2.79
CA SER A 21 -8.27 -1.87 -3.39
C SER A 21 -9.41 -1.68 -2.38
N VAL A 22 -10.27 -0.70 -2.66
CA VAL A 22 -11.51 -0.45 -1.88
C VAL A 22 -12.36 -1.72 -1.72
N VAL A 23 -12.41 -2.57 -2.75
CA VAL A 23 -13.22 -3.79 -2.75
C VAL A 23 -12.61 -4.84 -1.84
N GLU A 24 -11.29 -5.05 -1.92
CA GLU A 24 -10.59 -6.02 -1.08
C GLU A 24 -10.63 -5.61 0.39
N TRP A 25 -10.31 -4.34 0.69
CA TRP A 25 -10.35 -3.82 2.05
C TRP A 25 -11.76 -3.89 2.64
N GLY A 26 -12.78 -3.56 1.85
CA GLY A 26 -14.18 -3.68 2.25
C GLY A 26 -14.58 -5.11 2.58
N LYS A 27 -14.16 -6.10 1.77
CA LYS A 27 -14.41 -7.52 2.04
C LYS A 27 -13.77 -7.99 3.35
N GLU A 28 -12.52 -7.59 3.61
CA GLU A 28 -11.81 -7.97 4.84
C GLU A 28 -12.46 -7.39 6.10
N HIS A 29 -13.03 -6.19 6.01
CA HIS A 29 -13.61 -5.47 7.17
C HIS A 29 -15.14 -5.52 7.22
N GLY A 30 -15.79 -6.28 6.33
CA GLY A 30 -17.26 -6.40 6.28
C GLY A 30 -18.00 -5.14 5.79
N TYR A 31 -17.33 -4.24 5.08
CA TYR A 31 -17.92 -3.01 4.54
C TYR A 31 -18.22 -3.10 3.04
N SER A 32 -19.32 -2.48 2.63
CA SER A 32 -19.61 -2.32 1.20
C SER A 32 -18.63 -1.32 0.55
N PRO A 33 -18.26 -1.51 -0.74
CA PRO A 33 -17.36 -0.58 -1.43
C PRO A 33 -17.85 0.88 -1.45
N THR A 34 -19.16 1.09 -1.36
CA THR A 34 -19.77 2.43 -1.28
C THR A 34 -19.52 3.06 0.10
N HIS A 35 -19.66 2.27 1.17
CA HIS A 35 -19.35 2.73 2.52
C HIS A 35 -17.87 3.08 2.67
N VAL A 36 -16.97 2.23 2.14
CA VAL A 36 -15.52 2.51 2.17
C VAL A 36 -15.18 3.80 1.41
N ARG A 37 -15.79 4.04 0.24
CA ARG A 37 -15.63 5.32 -0.47
C ARG A 37 -16.12 6.51 0.34
N HIS A 38 -17.20 6.36 1.11
CA HIS A 38 -17.69 7.40 2.00
C HIS A 38 -16.68 7.71 3.12
N LEU A 39 -16.04 6.68 3.70
CA LEU A 39 -14.99 6.87 4.72
C LEU A 39 -13.76 7.59 4.15
N ILE A 40 -13.35 7.26 2.93
CA ILE A 40 -12.25 7.95 2.24
C ILE A 40 -12.61 9.43 2.02
N ARG A 41 -13.81 9.72 1.51
CA ARG A 41 -14.28 11.10 1.27
C ARG A 41 -14.47 11.89 2.56
N GLY A 42 -14.85 11.22 3.66
CA GLY A 42 -14.96 11.81 4.99
C GLY A 42 -13.64 11.93 5.75
N HIS A 43 -12.50 11.67 5.11
CA HIS A 43 -11.16 11.68 5.71
C HIS A 43 -11.01 10.74 6.94
N LYS A 44 -11.90 9.75 7.08
CA LYS A 44 -11.87 8.75 8.16
C LYS A 44 -10.96 7.56 7.85
N LEU A 45 -10.61 7.39 6.58
CA LEU A 45 -9.75 6.32 6.11
C LEU A 45 -8.66 6.89 5.20
N TYR A 46 -7.40 6.60 5.53
CA TYR A 46 -6.27 7.01 4.70
C TYR A 46 -6.23 6.14 3.44
N ALA A 47 -6.27 6.77 2.28
CA ALA A 47 -6.20 6.13 0.99
C ALA A 47 -5.46 7.02 -0.01
N PHE A 48 -4.87 6.42 -1.04
CA PHE A 48 -4.23 7.11 -2.14
C PHE A 48 -4.84 6.69 -3.47
N LYS A 49 -4.73 7.56 -4.48
CA LYS A 49 -5.23 7.28 -5.82
C LYS A 49 -4.07 6.90 -6.73
N HIS A 50 -4.18 5.77 -7.41
CA HIS A 50 -3.18 5.28 -8.37
C HIS A 50 -3.91 4.73 -9.60
N ALA A 51 -3.46 5.11 -10.81
CA ALA A 51 -4.09 4.70 -12.08
C ALA A 51 -5.63 4.87 -12.10
N GLY A 52 -6.15 5.96 -11.51
CA GLY A 52 -7.59 6.23 -11.45
C GLY A 52 -8.38 5.49 -10.35
N LYS A 53 -7.75 4.54 -9.64
CA LYS A 53 -8.39 3.73 -8.59
C LYS A 53 -7.91 4.12 -7.20
N TRP A 54 -8.74 3.89 -6.19
CA TRP A 54 -8.43 4.13 -4.79
C TRP A 54 -7.82 2.88 -4.15
N TYR A 55 -6.74 3.10 -3.39
CA TYR A 55 -5.99 2.08 -2.66
C TYR A 55 -5.82 2.48 -1.21
N ILE A 56 -5.97 1.51 -0.32
CA ILE A 56 -5.85 1.67 1.13
C ILE A 56 -4.61 0.90 1.57
N PRO A 57 -3.58 1.56 2.11
CA PRO A 57 -2.39 0.88 2.57
C PRO A 57 -2.72 0.04 3.81
N ILE A 58 -2.33 -1.22 3.79
CA ILE A 58 -2.32 -2.06 4.98
C ILE A 58 -1.06 -1.67 5.74
N LYS A 59 -1.19 -1.04 6.92
CA LYS A 59 -0.08 -1.03 7.86
C LYS A 59 0.13 -2.47 8.30
N MET A 60 1.24 -3.07 7.89
CA MET A 60 1.76 -4.24 8.61
C MET A 60 2.08 -3.74 10.03
N LEU A 61 1.23 -4.12 10.98
CA LEU A 61 1.55 -4.04 12.41
C LEU A 61 2.77 -4.94 12.68
#